data_AF-A0A257VS56-F1
#
_entry.id   AF-A0A257VS56-F1
#
_cell.length_a   1.000
_cell.length_b   1.000
_cell.length_c   1.000
_cell.angle_alpha   90.00
_cell.angle_beta   90.00
_cell.angle_gamma   90.00
#
_symmetry.space_group_name_H-M   'P 1'
#
loop_
_entity.id
_entity.type
_entity.pdbx_description
1 polymer ?
#
loop_
_entity_poly.entity_id
_entity_poly.type
_entity_poly.pdbx_seq_one_letter_code
_entity_poly.pdbx_strand_id
1 'polypeptide(L)'
;IYAEGGGNTFSLDIDSKGRIFSGTNGATRGMHYEQGSYGIKGWGKHGPLTNPYAFGWFEHMKHEGDNKRFPQAFTVYEGGLLGSAYEGKIIAPNALHNLVYVSERLPDGSTFRTKDEENLMSTTDRWFRPVWAGVGPDGGFYMADWYDTRLSHVSPIDDWHKTSGRIYRVRPAAGAPKLKAFDLSKASGEELLGYLSHPNEWFRKQAVLEIGWRNLADLAPKLQEMLTGPHALEALWALDGLFQAGSFSSVDAAVTIMNIQKHPDPMVRRWTMRLLPDWNGGFTKHELNEWAKTEQNLEVRAQILATAKRLPAATALPLLWAGEAEDISGHLPLLAWWALESKAEKERESVFA
;
A
#
# COMPACT_ATOMS: atom_id res chain seq x y z
N ILE A 1 -15.06 -1.77 3.57
CA ILE A 1 -14.41 -1.28 2.32
C ILE A 1 -13.16 -0.51 2.73
N TYR A 2 -11.97 -0.82 2.19
CA TYR A 2 -10.74 -0.09 2.53
C TYR A 2 -10.72 1.30 1.88
N ALA A 3 -11.00 1.40 0.58
CA ALA A 3 -11.16 2.65 -0.16
C ALA A 3 -12.12 2.40 -1.32
N GLU A 4 -12.73 3.47 -1.84
CA GLU A 4 -13.63 3.41 -3.00
C GLU A 4 -13.06 4.26 -4.16
N GLY A 5 -13.20 3.78 -5.40
CA GLY A 5 -12.82 4.55 -6.60
C GLY A 5 -11.52 4.09 -7.24
N GLY A 6 -10.94 4.95 -8.08
CA GLY A 6 -9.75 4.68 -8.92
C GLY A 6 -10.06 4.36 -10.38
N GLY A 7 -11.33 4.36 -10.77
CA GLY A 7 -11.77 4.15 -12.14
C GLY A 7 -11.82 2.68 -12.53
N ASN A 8 -10.90 2.25 -13.40
CA ASN A 8 -10.85 0.88 -13.93
C ASN A 8 -9.50 0.26 -13.56
N THR A 9 -9.41 -0.15 -12.30
CA THR A 9 -8.23 -0.72 -11.66
C THR A 9 -8.20 -2.24 -11.81
N PHE A 10 -7.03 -2.81 -12.07
CA PHE A 10 -6.84 -4.25 -12.30
C PHE A 10 -5.63 -4.85 -11.54
N SER A 11 -4.77 -4.02 -10.97
CA SER A 11 -3.72 -4.46 -10.03
C SER A 11 -3.99 -3.91 -8.63
N LEU A 12 -3.38 -4.53 -7.63
CA LEU A 12 -3.25 -3.99 -6.29
C LEU A 12 -1.84 -4.30 -5.87
N ASP A 13 -1.09 -3.28 -5.47
CA ASP A 13 0.21 -3.50 -4.85
C ASP A 13 0.30 -2.78 -3.51
N ILE A 14 1.05 -3.38 -2.60
CA ILE A 14 1.32 -2.85 -1.27
C ILE A 14 2.82 -2.76 -1.15
N ASP A 15 3.36 -1.58 -0.88
CA ASP A 15 4.81 -1.40 -0.81
C ASP A 15 5.40 -1.81 0.56
N SER A 16 6.72 -1.72 0.71
CA SER A 16 7.45 -2.07 1.94
C SER A 16 7.05 -1.26 3.17
N LYS A 17 6.30 -0.17 2.99
CA LYS A 17 5.79 0.69 4.06
C LYS A 17 4.29 0.49 4.29
N GLY A 18 3.68 -0.45 3.57
CA GLY A 18 2.27 -0.77 3.70
C GLY A 18 1.33 0.26 3.04
N ARG A 19 1.84 1.02 2.07
CA ARG A 19 1.06 1.98 1.26
C ARG A 19 0.44 1.24 0.08
N ILE A 20 -0.78 1.62 -0.29
CA ILE A 20 -1.60 0.86 -1.23
C ILE A 20 -1.69 1.60 -2.57
N PHE A 21 -1.38 0.89 -3.65
CA PHE A 21 -1.38 1.43 -4.99
C PHE A 21 -2.14 0.54 -5.97
N SER A 22 -2.60 1.12 -7.07
CA SER A 22 -3.21 0.36 -8.15
C SER A 22 -2.97 1.04 -9.50
N GLY A 23 -2.80 0.24 -10.54
CA GLY A 23 -2.76 0.66 -11.93
C GLY A 23 -4.11 1.17 -12.43
N THR A 24 -4.10 1.86 -13.56
CA THR A 24 -5.32 2.44 -14.13
C THR A 24 -5.39 2.22 -15.63
N ASN A 25 -6.63 2.26 -16.16
CA ASN A 25 -6.89 2.32 -17.59
C ASN A 25 -6.63 3.72 -18.18
N GLY A 26 -6.34 4.71 -17.34
CA GLY A 26 -5.94 6.06 -17.77
C GLY A 26 -4.50 6.11 -18.27
N ALA A 27 -3.99 7.33 -18.47
CA ALA A 27 -2.61 7.61 -18.89
C ALA A 27 -1.62 7.68 -17.71
N THR A 28 -2.11 7.97 -16.51
CA THR A 28 -1.28 8.10 -15.30
C THR A 28 -0.84 6.74 -14.77
N ARG A 29 0.12 6.71 -13.85
CA ARG A 29 0.53 5.48 -13.12
C ARG A 29 -0.38 5.16 -11.94
N GLY A 30 -1.68 5.44 -12.09
CA GLY A 30 -2.71 4.96 -11.19
C GLY A 30 -2.89 5.75 -9.90
N MET A 31 -3.38 5.07 -8.87
CA MET A 31 -3.82 5.66 -7.60
C MET A 31 -2.89 5.28 -6.44
N HIS A 32 -2.80 6.19 -5.47
CA HIS A 32 -2.40 5.90 -4.09
C HIS A 32 -3.64 5.99 -3.20
N TYR A 33 -3.85 5.01 -2.32
CA TYR A 33 -5.07 4.91 -1.49
C TYR A 33 -4.79 5.03 0.00
N GLU A 34 -5.49 5.96 0.64
CA GLU A 34 -5.62 5.99 2.10
C GLU A 34 -6.86 5.25 2.57
N GLN A 35 -6.82 4.72 3.80
CA GLN A 35 -7.96 4.01 4.38
C GLN A 35 -9.16 4.96 4.53
N GLY A 36 -10.33 4.50 4.08
CA GLY A 36 -11.58 5.26 4.09
C GLY A 36 -11.68 6.34 3.01
N SER A 37 -10.74 6.42 2.07
CA SER A 37 -10.72 7.43 1.01
C SER A 37 -11.71 7.13 -0.12
N TYR A 38 -12.14 8.21 -0.79
CA TYR A 38 -12.89 8.17 -2.04
C TYR A 38 -12.02 8.72 -3.17
N GLY A 39 -11.93 8.00 -4.28
CA GLY A 39 -11.15 8.37 -5.46
C GLY A 39 -12.03 8.56 -6.70
N ILE A 40 -11.48 9.26 -7.69
CA ILE A 40 -12.10 9.46 -9.00
C ILE A 40 -12.52 8.13 -9.62
N LYS A 41 -13.68 8.09 -10.27
CA LYS A 41 -14.13 6.93 -11.04
C LYS A 41 -14.91 7.37 -12.27
N GLY A 42 -15.08 6.46 -13.23
CA GLY A 42 -15.94 6.71 -14.39
C GLY A 42 -17.41 6.80 -13.97
N TRP A 43 -17.91 8.00 -13.68
CA TRP A 43 -19.24 8.25 -13.08
C TRP A 43 -20.39 7.62 -13.86
N GLY A 44 -20.36 7.73 -15.19
CA GLY A 44 -21.41 7.13 -16.04
C GLY A 44 -21.43 5.60 -16.00
N LYS A 45 -20.29 4.95 -15.74
CA LYS A 45 -20.17 3.49 -15.69
C LYS A 45 -20.35 2.93 -14.27
N HIS A 46 -19.82 3.63 -13.27
CA HIS A 46 -19.71 3.13 -11.90
C HIS A 46 -20.66 3.82 -10.92
N GLY A 47 -21.47 4.79 -11.37
CA GLY A 47 -22.39 5.55 -10.53
C GLY A 47 -21.70 6.59 -9.63
N PRO A 48 -22.46 7.31 -8.79
CA PRO A 48 -21.92 8.23 -7.79
C PRO A 48 -21.14 7.48 -6.69
N LEU A 49 -20.37 8.21 -5.88
CA LEU A 49 -19.74 7.64 -4.68
C LEU A 49 -20.79 7.03 -3.75
N THR A 50 -20.43 5.98 -3.00
CA THR A 50 -21.37 5.34 -2.06
C THR A 50 -21.84 6.31 -0.96
N ASN A 51 -21.03 7.33 -0.67
CA ASN A 51 -21.42 8.45 0.17
C ASN A 51 -21.80 9.69 -0.66
N PRO A 52 -23.07 10.15 -0.63
CA PRO A 52 -23.50 11.36 -1.33
C PRO A 52 -22.91 12.66 -0.74
N TYR A 53 -22.41 12.61 0.50
CA TYR A 53 -21.80 13.73 1.22
C TYR A 53 -20.27 13.72 1.15
N ALA A 54 -19.67 12.93 0.26
CA ALA A 54 -18.21 12.91 0.10
C ALA A 54 -17.64 14.27 -0.31
N PHE A 55 -18.37 15.07 -1.07
CA PHE A 55 -18.03 16.46 -1.49
C PHE A 55 -16.61 16.65 -2.02
N GLY A 56 -16.05 15.60 -2.63
CA GLY A 56 -14.72 15.58 -3.21
C GLY A 56 -14.22 14.14 -3.34
N TRP A 57 -13.06 14.00 -3.97
CA TRP A 57 -12.38 12.72 -4.17
C TRP A 57 -10.91 12.96 -4.47
N PHE A 58 -10.10 11.93 -4.29
CA PHE A 58 -8.72 11.91 -4.74
C PHE A 58 -8.66 11.68 -6.24
N GLU A 59 -7.78 12.41 -6.92
CA GLU A 59 -7.45 12.15 -8.32
C GLU A 59 -6.36 11.06 -8.43
N HIS A 60 -6.12 10.57 -9.65
CA HIS A 60 -4.93 9.75 -9.92
C HIS A 60 -3.65 10.52 -9.56
N MET A 61 -2.59 9.79 -9.20
CA MET A 61 -1.27 10.38 -8.96
C MET A 61 -0.88 11.24 -10.18
N LYS A 62 -0.45 12.49 -9.92
CA LYS A 62 0.02 13.38 -10.98
C LYS A 62 1.13 12.68 -11.77
N HIS A 63 1.16 12.88 -13.09
CA HIS A 63 2.04 12.12 -13.96
C HIS A 63 2.75 13.01 -14.97
N GLU A 64 4.07 12.80 -15.11
CA GLU A 64 4.93 13.39 -16.14
C GLU A 64 5.52 12.25 -16.98
N GLY A 65 5.22 12.18 -18.28
CA GLY A 65 5.67 11.06 -19.11
C GLY A 65 4.82 10.79 -20.33
N ASP A 66 4.84 9.53 -20.77
CA ASP A 66 4.05 9.06 -21.90
C ASP A 66 2.57 8.98 -21.54
N ASN A 67 1.73 9.65 -22.32
CA ASN A 67 0.28 9.72 -22.10
C ASN A 67 -0.50 8.56 -22.73
N LYS A 68 0.18 7.52 -23.22
CA LYS A 68 -0.49 6.27 -23.63
C LYS A 68 -1.16 5.64 -22.41
N ARG A 69 -2.41 5.23 -22.62
CA ARG A 69 -3.23 4.66 -21.56
C ARG A 69 -2.82 3.24 -21.21
N PHE A 70 -3.45 2.65 -20.19
CA PHE A 70 -3.35 1.22 -19.85
C PHE A 70 -2.14 0.71 -19.05
N PRO A 71 -1.49 1.49 -18.16
CA PRO A 71 -0.58 0.94 -17.13
C PRO A 71 -1.38 0.30 -15.99
N GLN A 72 -2.19 -0.71 -16.32
CA GLN A 72 -3.13 -1.35 -15.40
C GLN A 72 -2.48 -2.41 -14.50
N ALA A 73 -1.57 -3.19 -15.08
CA ALA A 73 -0.75 -4.13 -14.35
C ALA A 73 0.54 -3.41 -13.96
N PHE A 74 0.80 -3.25 -12.67
CA PHE A 74 2.10 -2.78 -12.20
C PHE A 74 2.44 -3.35 -10.84
N THR A 75 3.72 -3.26 -10.51
CA THR A 75 4.24 -3.45 -9.15
C THR A 75 5.17 -2.30 -8.76
N VAL A 76 5.25 -1.97 -7.49
CA VAL A 76 6.32 -1.20 -6.88
C VAL A 76 7.48 -2.15 -6.66
N TYR A 77 8.60 -1.91 -7.33
CA TYR A 77 9.72 -2.85 -7.31
C TYR A 77 10.56 -2.67 -6.04
N GLU A 78 10.50 -3.66 -5.14
CA GLU A 78 11.28 -3.69 -3.88
C GLU A 78 11.98 -5.05 -3.68
N GLY A 79 12.52 -5.56 -4.80
CA GLY A 79 13.16 -6.87 -4.88
C GLY A 79 14.66 -6.89 -4.59
N GLY A 80 15.32 -5.71 -4.56
CA GLY A 80 16.76 -5.56 -4.30
C GLY A 80 17.70 -6.02 -5.43
N LEU A 81 17.28 -6.88 -6.35
CA LEU A 81 18.14 -7.45 -7.40
C LEU A 81 18.45 -6.49 -8.57
N LEU A 82 17.46 -5.77 -9.09
CA LEU A 82 17.61 -4.87 -10.24
C LEU A 82 18.39 -3.59 -9.91
N GLY A 83 18.65 -3.31 -8.62
CA GLY A 83 19.44 -2.18 -8.15
C GLY A 83 18.68 -0.86 -8.07
N SER A 84 19.40 0.20 -7.71
CA SER A 84 18.83 1.54 -7.43
C SER A 84 18.15 2.19 -8.63
N ALA A 85 18.43 1.73 -9.85
CA ALA A 85 17.73 2.18 -11.05
C ALA A 85 16.24 1.79 -11.06
N TYR A 86 15.83 0.80 -10.27
CA TYR A 86 14.45 0.30 -10.22
C TYR A 86 13.86 0.27 -8.81
N GLU A 87 14.69 0.20 -7.77
CA GLU A 87 14.24 0.10 -6.38
C GLU A 87 13.28 1.26 -6.00
N GLY A 88 12.11 0.92 -5.47
CA GLY A 88 11.03 1.84 -5.09
C GLY A 88 10.22 2.44 -6.25
N LYS A 89 10.56 2.12 -7.50
CA LYS A 89 9.87 2.62 -8.71
C LYS A 89 8.70 1.73 -9.10
N ILE A 90 7.76 2.30 -9.85
CA ILE A 90 6.65 1.56 -10.44
C ILE A 90 7.14 0.95 -11.76
N ILE A 91 7.00 -0.37 -11.91
CA ILE A 91 7.20 -1.07 -13.18
C ILE A 91 5.84 -1.52 -13.69
N ALA A 92 5.41 -0.96 -14.83
CA ALA A 92 4.06 -1.14 -15.36
C ALA A 92 4.07 -1.67 -16.80
N PRO A 93 3.90 -2.99 -17.00
CA PRO A 93 3.66 -3.54 -18.32
C PRO A 93 2.38 -3.02 -18.95
N ASN A 94 2.44 -2.71 -20.24
CA ASN A 94 1.32 -2.15 -20.97
C ASN A 94 0.83 -3.10 -22.07
N ALA A 95 -0.31 -3.75 -21.80
CA ALA A 95 -0.91 -4.70 -22.72
C ALA A 95 -1.41 -4.08 -24.04
N LEU A 96 -1.59 -2.76 -24.13
CA LEU A 96 -2.03 -2.11 -25.38
C LEU A 96 -0.89 -1.57 -26.24
N HIS A 97 0.30 -1.37 -25.65
CA HIS A 97 1.36 -0.57 -26.26
C HIS A 97 2.71 -1.28 -26.37
N ASN A 98 2.73 -2.60 -26.18
CA ASN A 98 3.88 -3.47 -26.37
C ASN A 98 5.16 -3.02 -25.65
N LEU A 99 5.04 -2.44 -24.46
CA LEU A 99 6.14 -1.88 -23.69
C LEU A 99 5.96 -2.13 -22.20
N VAL A 100 7.02 -1.89 -21.43
CA VAL A 100 7.00 -1.92 -19.97
C VAL A 100 7.57 -0.61 -19.45
N TYR A 101 6.73 0.18 -18.80
CA TYR A 101 7.13 1.45 -18.21
C TYR A 101 7.96 1.25 -16.94
N VAL A 102 8.88 2.18 -16.71
CA VAL A 102 9.51 2.42 -15.42
C VAL A 102 9.17 3.86 -15.05
N SER A 103 8.63 4.05 -13.85
CA SER A 103 8.26 5.38 -13.39
C SER A 103 8.78 5.62 -11.97
N GLU A 104 9.55 6.69 -11.81
CA GLU A 104 9.92 7.22 -10.51
C GLU A 104 8.65 7.62 -9.75
N ARG A 105 8.61 7.29 -8.45
CA ARG A 105 7.53 7.67 -7.54
C ARG A 105 8.07 8.71 -6.58
N LEU A 106 7.48 9.90 -6.61
CA LEU A 106 7.95 11.09 -5.91
C LEU A 106 6.89 11.56 -4.91
N PRO A 107 7.26 11.93 -3.68
CA PRO A 107 6.32 12.56 -2.75
C PRO A 107 5.67 13.82 -3.35
N ASP A 108 4.37 13.99 -3.13
CA ASP A 108 3.58 15.15 -3.52
C ASP A 108 2.54 15.42 -2.42
N GLY A 109 2.95 16.16 -1.38
CA GLY A 109 2.11 16.38 -0.19
C GLY A 109 1.90 15.08 0.61
N SER A 110 0.65 14.77 0.93
CA SER A 110 0.27 13.50 1.58
C SER A 110 0.05 12.33 0.60
N THR A 111 0.39 12.52 -0.68
CA THR A 111 0.33 11.48 -1.73
C THR A 111 1.61 11.46 -2.57
N PHE A 112 1.54 10.85 -3.76
CA PHE A 112 2.64 10.74 -4.69
C PHE A 112 2.28 11.29 -6.07
N ARG A 113 3.31 11.70 -6.80
CA ARG A 113 3.33 11.89 -8.24
C ARG A 113 4.31 10.93 -8.87
N THR A 114 4.22 10.76 -10.19
CA THR A 114 5.06 9.84 -10.95
C THR A 114 5.70 10.51 -12.13
N LYS A 115 6.92 10.08 -12.46
CA LYS A 115 7.66 10.54 -13.63
C LYS A 115 8.22 9.34 -14.38
N ASP A 116 7.90 9.22 -15.67
CA ASP A 116 8.47 8.17 -16.50
C ASP A 116 9.97 8.34 -16.69
N GLU A 117 10.64 7.21 -16.73
CA GLU A 117 12.04 7.07 -17.13
C GLU A 117 12.15 6.20 -18.40
N GLU A 118 13.36 5.73 -18.71
CA GLU A 118 13.55 4.78 -19.79
C GLU A 118 12.73 3.50 -19.55
N ASN A 119 11.98 3.10 -20.58
CA ASN A 119 11.19 1.88 -20.54
C ASN A 119 12.10 0.68 -20.24
N LEU A 120 11.61 -0.24 -19.38
CA LEU A 120 12.32 -1.49 -19.10
C LEU A 120 12.51 -2.32 -20.38
N MET A 121 11.50 -2.33 -21.24
CA MET A 121 11.57 -2.92 -22.57
C MET A 121 10.47 -2.41 -23.50
N SER A 122 10.66 -2.61 -24.79
CA SER A 122 9.64 -2.46 -25.82
C SER A 122 9.81 -3.53 -26.90
N THR A 123 8.74 -3.86 -27.63
CA THR A 123 8.77 -4.84 -28.72
C THR A 123 7.83 -4.45 -29.86
N THR A 124 8.19 -4.84 -31.07
CA THR A 124 7.32 -4.74 -32.24
C THR A 124 6.34 -5.91 -32.35
N ASP A 125 6.49 -6.95 -31.52
CA ASP A 125 5.57 -8.09 -31.49
C ASP A 125 4.18 -7.66 -31.02
N ARG A 126 3.21 -7.70 -31.94
CA ARG A 126 1.84 -7.29 -31.68
C ARG A 126 1.07 -8.28 -30.81
N TRP A 127 1.60 -9.47 -30.53
CA TRP A 127 0.99 -10.44 -29.63
C TRP A 127 1.38 -10.21 -28.16
N PHE A 128 2.34 -9.33 -27.87
CA PHE A 128 2.79 -9.05 -26.51
C PHE A 128 1.69 -8.32 -25.71
N ARG A 129 1.11 -9.03 -24.73
CA ARG A 129 -0.02 -8.63 -23.88
C ARG A 129 0.25 -8.95 -22.41
N PRO A 130 1.22 -8.27 -21.77
CA PRO A 130 1.47 -8.46 -20.36
C PRO A 130 0.29 -7.98 -19.52
N VAL A 131 -0.31 -8.88 -18.73
CA VAL A 131 -1.52 -8.64 -17.94
C VAL A 131 -1.29 -8.73 -16.43
N TRP A 132 -0.08 -9.11 -16.00
CA TRP A 132 0.30 -9.16 -14.59
C TRP A 132 1.78 -8.81 -14.43
N ALA A 133 2.13 -8.26 -13.27
CA ALA A 133 3.48 -7.89 -12.87
C ALA A 133 3.69 -8.22 -11.39
N GLY A 134 4.92 -8.59 -11.01
CA GLY A 134 5.29 -8.80 -9.61
C GLY A 134 6.76 -9.12 -9.42
N VAL A 135 7.18 -9.26 -8.17
CA VAL A 135 8.56 -9.54 -7.78
C VAL A 135 8.66 -10.93 -7.17
N GLY A 136 9.59 -11.74 -7.67
CA GLY A 136 9.83 -13.09 -7.15
C GLY A 136 10.77 -13.10 -5.93
N PRO A 137 10.87 -14.24 -5.23
CA PRO A 137 11.81 -14.39 -4.10
C PRO A 137 13.27 -14.19 -4.53
N ASP A 138 13.60 -14.40 -5.80
CA ASP A 138 14.94 -14.17 -6.35
C ASP A 138 15.25 -12.68 -6.59
N GLY A 139 14.28 -11.80 -6.35
CA GLY A 139 14.35 -10.37 -6.65
C GLY A 139 14.13 -10.04 -8.12
N GLY A 140 13.93 -11.04 -9.00
CA GLY A 140 13.59 -10.81 -10.39
C GLY A 140 12.21 -10.14 -10.52
N PHE A 141 12.08 -9.26 -11.51
CA PHE A 141 10.77 -8.78 -11.95
C PHE A 141 10.14 -9.82 -12.88
N TYR A 142 8.88 -10.16 -12.64
CA TYR A 142 8.12 -11.12 -13.43
C TYR A 142 6.92 -10.44 -14.06
N MET A 143 6.58 -10.85 -15.28
CA MET A 143 5.32 -10.51 -15.91
C MET A 143 4.69 -11.73 -16.57
N ALA A 144 3.38 -11.85 -16.43
CA ALA A 144 2.59 -12.85 -17.15
C ALA A 144 2.00 -12.19 -18.39
N ASP A 145 2.33 -12.76 -19.54
CA ASP A 145 1.86 -12.34 -20.85
C ASP A 145 0.78 -13.29 -21.33
N TRP A 146 -0.41 -12.75 -21.57
CA TRP A 146 -1.51 -13.49 -22.18
C TRP A 146 -1.09 -14.05 -23.55
N TYR A 147 -0.26 -13.30 -24.28
CA TYR A 147 0.23 -13.57 -25.63
C TYR A 147 -0.88 -13.86 -26.65
N ASP A 148 -1.53 -12.80 -27.12
CA ASP A 148 -2.64 -12.85 -28.08
C ASP A 148 -2.75 -11.55 -28.87
N THR A 149 -3.21 -11.62 -30.11
CA THR A 149 -3.49 -10.44 -30.93
C THR A 149 -4.60 -9.56 -30.35
N ARG A 150 -5.59 -10.15 -29.68
CA ARG A 150 -6.86 -9.54 -29.30
C ARG A 150 -7.01 -9.49 -27.78
N LEU A 151 -6.72 -8.32 -27.21
CA LEU A 151 -6.96 -8.04 -25.78
C LEU A 151 -8.41 -7.66 -25.47
N SER A 152 -9.15 -7.11 -26.43
CA SER A 152 -10.46 -6.49 -26.20
C SER A 152 -11.63 -7.35 -26.67
N HIS A 153 -12.81 -7.06 -26.12
CA HIS A 153 -14.08 -7.74 -26.43
C HIS A 153 -14.77 -7.23 -27.72
N VAL A 154 -14.00 -6.82 -28.72
CA VAL A 154 -14.55 -6.30 -30.00
C VAL A 154 -15.31 -7.35 -30.80
N SER A 155 -15.03 -8.63 -30.55
CA SER A 155 -15.74 -9.76 -31.13
C SER A 155 -16.23 -10.69 -29.99
N PRO A 156 -17.48 -11.19 -30.05
CA PRO A 156 -17.98 -12.15 -29.08
C PRO A 156 -17.44 -13.57 -29.30
N ILE A 157 -16.71 -13.84 -30.39
CA ILE A 157 -16.16 -15.15 -30.71
C ILE A 157 -15.00 -15.47 -29.75
N ASP A 158 -15.05 -16.61 -29.06
CA ASP A 158 -13.97 -17.14 -28.20
C ASP A 158 -12.90 -17.87 -29.04
N ASP A 159 -12.08 -17.12 -29.77
CA ASP A 159 -10.91 -17.59 -30.51
C ASP A 159 -9.59 -17.09 -29.88
N TRP A 160 -9.58 -16.83 -28.57
CA TRP A 160 -8.34 -16.50 -27.85
C TRP A 160 -7.37 -17.68 -27.84
N HIS A 161 -6.08 -17.38 -27.87
CA HIS A 161 -5.02 -18.36 -27.95
C HIS A 161 -4.69 -18.93 -26.54
N LYS A 162 -5.27 -20.08 -26.21
CA LYS A 162 -5.28 -20.64 -24.83
C LYS A 162 -3.97 -21.29 -24.38
N THR A 163 -3.00 -21.50 -25.27
CA THR A 163 -1.76 -22.26 -24.99
C THR A 163 -0.48 -21.46 -25.18
N SER A 164 -0.56 -20.19 -25.58
CA SER A 164 0.60 -19.38 -25.94
C SER A 164 1.10 -18.45 -24.84
N GLY A 165 0.40 -18.40 -23.70
CA GLY A 165 0.77 -17.55 -22.57
C GLY A 165 2.22 -17.77 -22.14
N ARG A 166 2.87 -16.70 -21.69
CA ARG A 166 4.30 -16.69 -21.34
C ARG A 166 4.50 -16.08 -19.97
N ILE A 167 5.52 -16.56 -19.26
CA ILE A 167 6.04 -15.89 -18.06
C ILE A 167 7.42 -15.38 -18.41
N TYR A 168 7.60 -14.07 -18.29
CA TYR A 168 8.90 -13.43 -18.43
C TYR A 168 9.52 -13.22 -17.05
N ARG A 169 10.83 -13.46 -16.95
CA ARG A 169 11.65 -13.14 -15.78
C ARG A 169 12.75 -12.19 -16.21
N VAL A 170 12.73 -10.99 -15.66
CA VAL A 170 13.72 -9.94 -15.89
C VAL A 170 14.70 -9.91 -14.72
N ARG A 171 15.99 -9.96 -15.04
CA ARG A 171 17.11 -9.95 -14.09
C ARG A 171 18.34 -9.33 -14.74
N PRO A 172 19.34 -8.89 -13.96
CA PRO A 172 20.59 -8.39 -14.51
C PRO A 172 21.28 -9.45 -15.39
N ALA A 173 21.89 -8.99 -16.49
CA ALA A 173 22.62 -9.86 -17.42
C ALA A 173 23.81 -10.56 -16.74
N ALA A 174 24.44 -9.89 -15.77
CA ALA A 174 25.53 -10.44 -14.96
C ALA A 174 25.12 -11.66 -14.11
N GLY A 175 23.81 -11.91 -13.92
CA GLY A 175 23.31 -13.01 -13.12
C GLY A 175 22.28 -12.58 -12.09
N ALA A 176 21.62 -13.57 -11.49
CA ALA A 176 20.90 -13.42 -10.23
C ALA A 176 21.49 -14.43 -9.22
N PRO A 177 21.51 -14.12 -7.92
CA PRO A 177 21.88 -15.09 -6.90
C PRO A 177 21.08 -16.38 -7.06
N LYS A 178 21.76 -17.53 -7.01
CA LYS A 178 21.07 -18.83 -6.99
C LYS A 178 20.41 -19.00 -5.64
N LEU A 179 19.09 -18.84 -5.59
CA LEU A 179 18.33 -19.21 -4.40
C LEU A 179 18.46 -20.71 -4.15
N LYS A 180 18.84 -21.06 -2.93
CA LYS A 180 18.68 -22.44 -2.43
C LYS A 180 17.19 -22.73 -2.35
N ALA A 181 16.80 -24.00 -2.48
CA ALA A 181 15.43 -24.41 -2.16
C ALA A 181 15.13 -24.03 -0.70
N PHE A 182 13.98 -23.41 -0.47
CA PHE A 182 13.54 -22.96 0.84
C PHE A 182 12.04 -23.24 1.01
N ASP A 183 11.59 -23.32 2.25
CA ASP A 183 10.19 -23.47 2.63
C ASP A 183 9.97 -22.68 3.92
N LEU A 184 9.46 -21.44 3.80
CA LEU A 184 9.28 -20.55 4.95
C LEU A 184 8.25 -21.08 5.96
N SER A 185 7.31 -21.92 5.51
CA SER A 185 6.35 -22.59 6.40
C SER A 185 7.02 -23.56 7.38
N LYS A 186 8.24 -24.01 7.06
CA LYS A 186 9.07 -24.89 7.90
C LYS A 186 10.24 -24.17 8.57
N ALA A 187 10.44 -22.88 8.30
CA ALA A 187 11.49 -22.10 8.96
C ALA A 187 11.23 -22.04 10.47
N SER A 188 12.29 -22.12 11.26
CA SER A 188 12.25 -21.87 12.70
C SER A 188 11.89 -20.42 13.00
N GLY A 189 11.42 -20.14 14.23
CA GLY A 189 11.13 -18.77 14.65
C GLY A 189 12.35 -17.84 14.55
N GLU A 190 13.55 -18.35 14.86
CA GLU A 190 14.81 -17.61 14.72
C GLU A 190 15.11 -17.22 13.26
N GLU A 191 14.88 -18.14 12.32
CA GLU A 191 15.05 -17.87 10.89
C GLU A 191 14.03 -16.82 10.39
N LEU A 192 12.76 -16.93 10.82
CA LEU A 192 11.72 -15.96 10.49
C LEU A 192 12.05 -14.55 11.00
N LEU A 193 12.56 -14.42 12.23
CA LEU A 193 13.06 -13.14 12.75
C LEU A 193 14.20 -12.59 11.88
N GLY A 194 15.13 -13.44 11.45
CA GLY A 194 16.19 -13.06 10.52
C GLY A 194 15.66 -12.52 9.19
N TYR A 195 14.61 -13.14 8.64
CA TYR A 195 13.99 -12.71 7.38
C TYR A 195 13.29 -11.35 7.45
N LEU A 196 12.94 -10.82 8.62
CA LEU A 196 12.38 -9.47 8.77
C LEU A 196 13.37 -8.36 8.34
N SER A 197 14.65 -8.69 8.20
CA SER A 197 15.70 -7.78 7.73
C SER A 197 16.12 -8.03 6.27
N HIS A 198 15.46 -8.97 5.57
CA HIS A 198 15.89 -9.40 4.25
C HIS A 198 15.76 -8.27 3.21
N PRO A 199 16.71 -8.09 2.28
CA PRO A 199 16.66 -7.00 1.28
C PRO A 199 15.45 -7.09 0.34
N ASN A 200 15.12 -8.30 -0.13
CA ASN A 200 13.89 -8.53 -0.89
C ASN A 200 12.68 -8.53 0.06
N GLU A 201 11.77 -7.59 -0.16
CA GLU A 201 10.52 -7.43 0.60
C GLU A 201 9.66 -8.68 0.65
N TRP A 202 9.69 -9.50 -0.39
CA TRP A 202 8.92 -10.74 -0.44
C TRP A 202 9.19 -11.61 0.81
N PHE A 203 10.45 -11.77 1.20
CA PHE A 203 10.82 -12.53 2.40
C PHE A 203 10.34 -11.86 3.68
N ARG A 204 10.46 -10.53 3.79
CA ARG A 204 9.98 -9.79 4.97
C ARG A 204 8.48 -9.99 5.17
N LYS A 205 7.70 -9.81 4.11
CA LYS A 205 6.24 -10.03 4.12
C LYS A 205 5.86 -11.46 4.45
N GLN A 206 6.49 -12.45 3.80
CA GLN A 206 6.19 -13.85 4.10
C GLN A 206 6.56 -14.21 5.55
N ALA A 207 7.67 -13.68 6.08
CA ALA A 207 8.05 -13.92 7.47
C ALA A 207 7.03 -13.36 8.47
N VAL A 208 6.54 -12.13 8.24
CA VAL A 208 5.45 -11.54 9.04
C VAL A 208 4.20 -12.42 9.01
N LEU A 209 3.79 -12.88 7.82
CA LEU A 209 2.61 -13.74 7.67
C LEU A 209 2.80 -15.10 8.37
N GLU A 210 3.94 -15.75 8.19
CA GLU A 210 4.24 -17.04 8.84
C GLU A 210 4.28 -16.94 10.37
N ILE A 211 4.84 -15.86 10.93
CA ILE A 211 4.82 -15.61 12.39
C ILE A 211 3.38 -15.54 12.91
N GLY A 212 2.52 -14.77 12.24
CA GLY A 212 1.11 -14.62 12.62
C GLY A 212 0.27 -15.89 12.39
N TRP A 213 0.35 -16.49 11.20
CA TRP A 213 -0.44 -17.68 10.83
C TRP A 213 -0.11 -18.91 11.67
N ARG A 214 1.16 -19.07 12.03
CA ARG A 214 1.61 -20.16 12.93
C ARG A 214 1.50 -19.80 14.41
N ASN A 215 1.08 -18.56 14.69
CA ASN A 215 0.87 -18.03 16.03
C ASN A 215 2.09 -18.25 16.95
N LEU A 216 3.27 -17.84 16.50
CA LEU A 216 4.56 -18.04 17.20
C LEU A 216 4.72 -17.06 18.37
N ALA A 217 3.93 -17.28 19.42
CA ALA A 217 3.80 -16.40 20.58
C ALA A 217 5.13 -16.18 21.33
N ASP A 218 6.03 -17.16 21.31
CA ASP A 218 7.36 -17.10 21.93
C ASP A 218 8.27 -16.05 21.30
N LEU A 219 7.95 -15.55 20.10
CA LEU A 219 8.71 -14.49 19.44
C LEU A 219 8.33 -13.08 19.90
N ALA A 220 7.20 -12.90 20.60
CA ALA A 220 6.72 -11.57 20.98
C ALA A 220 7.75 -10.72 21.74
N PRO A 221 8.53 -11.26 22.73
CA PRO A 221 9.57 -10.47 23.40
C PRO A 221 10.66 -9.97 22.45
N LYS A 222 11.16 -10.83 21.56
CA LYS A 222 12.18 -10.45 20.56
C LYS A 222 11.64 -9.42 19.57
N LEU A 223 10.38 -9.56 19.14
CA LEU A 223 9.72 -8.60 18.26
C LEU A 223 9.57 -7.23 18.95
N GLN A 224 9.24 -7.19 20.25
CA GLN A 224 9.19 -5.95 21.02
C GLN A 224 10.55 -5.25 21.10
N GLU A 225 11.65 -5.99 21.26
CA GLU A 225 13.02 -5.43 21.24
C GLU A 225 13.34 -4.77 19.89
N MET A 226 12.92 -5.41 18.78
CA MET A 226 13.15 -4.92 17.42
C MET A 226 12.44 -3.60 17.08
N LEU A 227 11.44 -3.19 17.88
CA LEU A 227 10.71 -1.93 17.68
C LEU A 227 11.55 -0.66 17.83
N THR A 228 12.78 -0.78 18.35
CA THR A 228 13.74 0.33 18.45
C THR A 228 14.74 0.38 17.30
N GLY A 229 14.71 -0.63 16.42
CA GLY A 229 15.66 -0.83 15.33
C GLY A 229 15.14 -0.42 13.94
N PRO A 230 15.96 -0.63 12.89
CA PRO A 230 15.61 -0.25 11.52
C PRO A 230 14.49 -1.09 10.89
N HIS A 231 14.11 -2.22 11.51
CA HIS A 231 13.04 -3.13 11.07
C HIS A 231 11.84 -3.14 12.03
N ALA A 232 11.66 -2.02 12.75
CA ALA A 232 10.56 -1.83 13.69
C ALA A 232 9.18 -2.01 13.03
N LEU A 233 9.06 -1.66 11.74
CA LEU A 233 7.79 -1.78 11.02
C LEU A 233 7.40 -3.25 10.78
N GLU A 234 8.33 -4.07 10.31
CA GLU A 234 8.14 -5.50 10.15
C GLU A 234 7.84 -6.17 11.50
N ALA A 235 8.53 -5.79 12.56
CA ALA A 235 8.28 -6.30 13.91
C ALA A 235 6.88 -5.91 14.42
N LEU A 236 6.46 -4.67 14.18
CA LEU A 236 5.11 -4.19 14.53
C LEU A 236 4.02 -4.99 13.81
N TRP A 237 4.20 -5.30 12.52
CA TRP A 237 3.26 -6.14 11.78
C TRP A 237 3.24 -7.59 12.24
N ALA A 238 4.39 -8.15 12.61
CA ALA A 238 4.44 -9.49 13.17
C ALA A 238 3.70 -9.55 14.53
N LEU A 239 3.85 -8.53 15.39
CA LEU A 239 3.08 -8.40 16.62
C LEU A 239 1.57 -8.26 16.34
N ASP A 240 1.17 -7.53 15.30
CA ASP A 240 -0.24 -7.47 14.88
C ASP A 240 -0.74 -8.86 14.44
N GLY A 241 0.07 -9.61 13.69
CA GLY A 241 -0.24 -11.00 13.35
C GLY A 241 -0.50 -11.88 14.59
N LEU A 242 0.33 -11.76 15.62
CA LEU A 242 0.15 -12.48 16.89
C LEU A 242 -1.07 -11.97 17.69
N PHE A 243 -1.39 -10.67 17.61
CA PHE A 243 -2.58 -10.09 18.22
C PHE A 243 -3.85 -10.66 17.57
N GLN A 244 -3.93 -10.67 16.23
CA GLN A 244 -5.06 -11.23 15.49
C GLN A 244 -5.20 -12.75 15.73
N ALA A 245 -4.10 -13.46 15.97
CA ALA A 245 -4.10 -14.87 16.32
C ALA A 245 -4.44 -15.15 17.79
N GLY A 246 -4.52 -14.11 18.63
CA GLY A 246 -4.94 -14.21 20.03
C GLY A 246 -3.83 -14.53 21.04
N SER A 247 -2.55 -14.46 20.64
CA SER A 247 -1.42 -14.72 21.54
C SER A 247 -0.60 -13.49 21.92
N PHE A 248 -0.99 -12.31 21.44
CA PHE A 248 -0.51 -11.03 21.95
C PHE A 248 -1.67 -10.29 22.62
N SER A 249 -1.56 -9.99 23.91
CA SER A 249 -2.70 -9.46 24.67
C SER A 249 -2.98 -8.00 24.34
N SER A 250 -4.21 -7.54 24.58
CA SER A 250 -4.56 -6.12 24.47
C SER A 250 -3.75 -5.22 25.43
N VAL A 251 -3.29 -5.77 26.56
CA VAL A 251 -2.42 -5.04 27.50
C VAL A 251 -1.04 -4.85 26.89
N ASP A 252 -0.44 -5.91 26.33
CA ASP A 252 0.87 -5.83 25.67
C ASP A 252 0.82 -4.92 24.44
N ALA A 253 -0.27 -4.98 23.69
CA ALA A 253 -0.55 -4.11 22.56
C ALA A 253 -0.62 -2.64 22.97
N ALA A 254 -1.37 -2.32 24.05
CA ALA A 254 -1.46 -0.96 24.57
C ALA A 254 -0.09 -0.44 25.06
N VAL A 255 0.67 -1.25 25.80
CA VAL A 255 2.04 -0.90 26.24
C VAL A 255 2.95 -0.65 25.05
N THR A 256 2.87 -1.50 24.03
CA THR A 256 3.67 -1.38 22.81
C THR A 256 3.39 -0.06 22.09
N ILE A 257 2.11 0.27 21.88
CA ILE A 257 1.69 1.54 21.30
C ILE A 257 2.25 2.73 22.08
N MET A 258 2.18 2.70 23.42
CA MET A 258 2.71 3.77 24.28
C MET A 258 4.23 3.93 24.17
N ASN A 259 4.96 2.86 23.89
CA ASN A 259 6.42 2.89 23.72
C ASN A 259 6.83 3.47 22.35
N ILE A 260 6.04 3.22 21.30
CA ILE A 260 6.42 3.59 19.91
C ILE A 260 5.68 4.83 19.37
N GLN A 261 4.81 5.47 20.15
CA GLN A 261 4.06 6.68 19.74
C GLN A 261 4.94 7.83 19.24
N LYS A 262 6.16 7.95 19.77
CA LYS A 262 7.16 8.99 19.41
C LYS A 262 8.33 8.42 18.61
N HIS A 263 8.14 7.27 17.96
CA HIS A 263 9.21 6.63 17.19
C HIS A 263 9.75 7.58 16.10
N PRO A 264 11.07 7.66 15.86
CA PRO A 264 11.64 8.59 14.89
C PRO A 264 11.20 8.32 13.45
N ASP A 265 11.04 7.05 13.07
CA ASP A 265 10.49 6.67 11.76
C ASP A 265 8.99 7.01 11.66
N PRO A 266 8.58 7.91 10.73
CA PRO A 266 7.18 8.23 10.53
C PRO A 266 6.32 7.04 10.10
N MET A 267 6.87 6.02 9.44
CA MET A 267 6.09 4.86 9.02
C MET A 267 5.71 3.96 10.21
N VAL A 268 6.56 3.88 11.24
CA VAL A 268 6.18 3.25 12.51
C VAL A 268 5.04 4.04 13.16
N ARG A 269 5.18 5.37 13.26
CA ARG A 269 4.11 6.25 13.81
C ARG A 269 2.80 6.12 13.05
N ARG A 270 2.85 6.07 11.72
CA ARG A 270 1.70 5.85 10.83
C ARG A 270 1.00 4.54 11.20
N TRP A 271 1.75 3.45 11.31
CA TRP A 271 1.17 2.15 11.64
C TRP A 271 0.69 2.03 13.09
N THR A 272 1.35 2.67 14.06
CA THR A 272 0.86 2.83 15.43
C THR A 272 -0.54 3.45 15.43
N MET A 273 -0.74 4.53 14.67
CA MET A 273 -2.05 5.18 14.55
C MET A 273 -3.08 4.32 13.81
N ARG A 274 -2.65 3.53 12.83
CA ARG A 274 -3.53 2.63 12.07
C ARG A 274 -4.08 1.48 12.92
N LEU A 275 -3.25 0.92 13.78
CA LEU A 275 -3.57 -0.22 14.65
C LEU A 275 -4.32 0.20 15.93
N LEU A 276 -4.29 1.48 16.28
CA LEU A 276 -4.90 2.02 17.48
C LEU A 276 -6.35 1.51 17.75
N PRO A 277 -7.28 1.54 16.77
CA PRO A 277 -8.65 1.08 17.02
C PRO A 277 -8.75 -0.44 17.23
N ASP A 278 -7.84 -1.21 16.64
CA ASP A 278 -7.88 -2.67 16.68
C ASP A 278 -7.24 -3.21 17.97
N TRP A 279 -6.20 -2.52 18.44
CA TRP A 279 -5.44 -2.89 19.63
C TRP A 279 -6.03 -2.35 20.94
N ASN A 280 -7.16 -1.63 20.88
CA ASN A 280 -7.73 -0.87 22.01
C ASN A 280 -6.69 0.00 22.72
N GLY A 281 -5.85 0.70 21.94
CA GLY A 281 -4.72 1.44 22.52
C GLY A 281 -5.18 2.49 23.55
N GLY A 282 -4.49 2.51 24.69
CA GLY A 282 -4.91 3.22 25.90
C GLY A 282 -4.67 4.73 25.92
N PHE A 283 -4.60 5.41 24.78
CA PHE A 283 -4.39 6.85 24.78
C PHE A 283 -5.58 7.60 25.36
N THR A 284 -5.27 8.62 26.16
CA THR A 284 -6.24 9.64 26.52
C THR A 284 -6.59 10.50 25.31
N LYS A 285 -7.78 11.12 25.35
CA LYS A 285 -8.20 12.11 24.33
C LYS A 285 -7.21 13.27 24.20
N HIS A 286 -6.57 13.65 25.31
CA HIS A 286 -5.57 14.72 25.32
C HIS A 286 -4.31 14.33 24.53
N GLU A 287 -3.75 13.15 24.77
CA GLU A 287 -2.56 12.67 24.06
C GLU A 287 -2.80 12.55 22.55
N LEU A 288 -3.96 12.02 22.15
CA LEU A 288 -4.35 11.92 20.74
C LEU A 288 -4.49 13.30 20.08
N ASN A 289 -5.12 14.24 20.77
CA ASN A 289 -5.27 15.62 20.29
C ASN A 289 -3.90 16.32 20.14
N GLU A 290 -3.01 16.17 21.11
CA GLU A 290 -1.66 16.73 21.04
C GLU A 290 -0.87 16.10 19.89
N TRP A 291 -0.97 14.80 19.67
CA TRP A 291 -0.34 14.15 18.53
C TRP A 291 -0.87 14.68 17.19
N ALA A 292 -2.20 14.80 17.04
CA ALA A 292 -2.81 15.34 15.82
C ALA A 292 -2.33 16.76 15.48
N LYS A 293 -2.13 17.61 16.50
CA LYS A 293 -1.64 18.99 16.33
C LYS A 293 -0.15 19.08 16.03
N THR A 294 0.65 18.18 16.61
CA THR A 294 2.12 18.29 16.60
C THR A 294 2.81 17.45 15.54
N GLU A 295 2.16 16.41 15.00
CA GLU A 295 2.73 15.59 13.93
C GLU A 295 3.09 16.45 12.72
N GLN A 296 4.26 16.22 12.10
CA GLN A 296 4.72 17.02 10.96
C GLN A 296 4.72 16.22 9.66
N ASN A 297 4.77 14.89 9.74
CA ASN A 297 4.75 14.05 8.56
C ASN A 297 3.33 13.95 7.97
N LEU A 298 3.19 14.31 6.69
CA LEU A 298 1.90 14.36 6.01
C LEU A 298 1.25 12.98 5.84
N GLU A 299 2.03 11.90 5.65
CA GLU A 299 1.50 10.53 5.56
C GLU A 299 0.98 10.04 6.93
N VAL A 300 1.63 10.44 8.04
CA VAL A 300 1.12 10.16 9.39
C VAL A 300 -0.17 10.95 9.65
N ARG A 301 -0.21 12.23 9.30
CA ARG A 301 -1.44 13.06 9.39
C ARG A 301 -2.60 12.45 8.60
N ALA A 302 -2.34 11.98 7.38
CA ALA A 302 -3.36 11.30 6.57
C ALA A 302 -3.91 10.06 7.29
N GLN A 303 -3.04 9.26 7.90
CA GLN A 303 -3.45 8.09 8.67
C GLN A 303 -4.16 8.45 9.98
N ILE A 304 -3.82 9.56 10.65
CA ILE A 304 -4.57 10.08 11.81
C ILE A 304 -6.03 10.34 11.42
N LEU A 305 -6.25 11.03 10.30
CA LEU A 305 -7.59 11.34 9.80
C LEU A 305 -8.34 10.07 9.34
N ALA A 306 -7.65 9.15 8.67
CA ALA A 306 -8.20 7.85 8.30
C ALA A 306 -8.63 7.02 9.53
N THR A 307 -7.82 7.06 10.59
CA THR A 307 -8.13 6.42 11.88
C THR A 307 -9.30 7.11 12.59
N ALA A 308 -9.36 8.45 12.57
CA ALA A 308 -10.45 9.21 13.18
C ALA A 308 -11.82 8.79 12.62
N LYS A 309 -11.91 8.51 11.32
CA LYS A 309 -13.14 7.99 10.68
C LYS A 309 -13.62 6.67 11.31
N ARG A 310 -12.74 5.85 11.87
CA ARG A 310 -13.05 4.55 12.50
C ARG A 310 -13.38 4.64 14.00
N LEU A 311 -13.05 5.75 14.66
CA LEU A 311 -13.23 5.94 16.10
C LEU A 311 -14.58 6.61 16.43
N PRO A 312 -15.12 6.46 17.66
CA PRO A 312 -16.28 7.25 18.10
C PRO A 312 -16.00 8.76 18.07
N ALA A 313 -17.03 9.59 17.88
CA ALA A 313 -16.93 11.04 17.71
C ALA A 313 -16.12 11.72 18.82
N ALA A 314 -16.35 11.30 20.08
CA ALA A 314 -15.69 11.86 21.25
C ALA A 314 -14.15 11.72 21.24
N THR A 315 -13.61 10.79 20.45
CA THR A 315 -12.17 10.60 20.22
C THR A 315 -11.75 11.05 18.82
N ALA A 316 -12.63 10.95 17.83
CA ALA A 316 -12.36 11.31 16.44
C ALA A 316 -12.26 12.83 16.20
N LEU A 317 -13.14 13.63 16.82
CA LEU A 317 -13.20 15.07 16.55
C LEU A 317 -11.91 15.83 16.89
N PRO A 318 -11.23 15.56 18.03
CA PRO A 318 -9.92 16.16 18.29
C PRO A 318 -8.83 15.77 17.29
N LEU A 319 -8.94 14.62 16.61
CA LEU A 319 -7.96 14.18 15.62
C LEU A 319 -8.04 14.96 14.30
N LEU A 320 -9.13 15.71 14.07
CA LEU A 320 -9.32 16.48 12.84
C LEU A 320 -8.27 17.60 12.66
N TRP A 321 -7.60 18.02 13.74
CA TRP A 321 -6.47 18.96 13.68
C TRP A 321 -5.31 18.46 12.81
N ALA A 322 -5.18 17.14 12.60
CA ALA A 322 -4.20 16.62 11.66
C ALA A 322 -4.42 17.12 10.22
N GLY A 323 -5.64 17.55 9.88
CA GLY A 323 -5.99 18.17 8.60
C GLY A 323 -5.50 19.61 8.43
N GLU A 324 -5.12 20.28 9.52
CA GLU A 324 -4.57 21.63 9.50
C GLU A 324 -3.06 21.57 9.20
N ALA A 325 -2.72 21.34 7.92
CA ALA A 325 -1.36 21.38 7.40
C ALA A 325 -1.34 21.87 5.96
N GLU A 326 -0.20 22.43 5.55
CA GLU A 326 0.06 22.72 4.14
C GLU A 326 0.28 21.40 3.38
N ASP A 327 -0.73 20.99 2.60
CA ASP A 327 -0.70 19.79 1.78
C ASP A 327 -1.10 20.15 0.34
N ILE A 328 -0.10 20.22 -0.54
CA ILE A 328 -0.28 20.57 -1.96
C ILE A 328 -1.17 19.59 -2.73
N SER A 329 -1.38 18.38 -2.20
CA SER A 329 -2.29 17.41 -2.81
C SER A 329 -3.76 17.70 -2.53
N GLY A 330 -4.07 18.47 -1.48
CA GLY A 330 -5.43 18.71 -1.01
C GLY A 330 -6.11 17.48 -0.39
N HIS A 331 -5.38 16.40 -0.12
CA HIS A 331 -5.95 15.17 0.42
C HIS A 331 -6.31 15.28 1.91
N LEU A 332 -5.49 15.95 2.72
CA LEU A 332 -5.74 16.08 4.17
C LEU A 332 -7.10 16.74 4.48
N PRO A 333 -7.50 17.87 3.85
CA PRO A 333 -8.83 18.45 4.08
C PRO A 333 -9.98 17.49 3.75
N LEU A 334 -9.85 16.69 2.67
CA LEU A 334 -10.87 15.70 2.30
C LEU A 334 -10.96 14.56 3.32
N LEU A 335 -9.81 14.05 3.79
CA LEU A 335 -9.80 13.02 4.84
C LEU A 335 -10.41 13.54 6.14
N ALA A 336 -10.12 14.78 6.53
CA ALA A 336 -10.72 15.42 7.70
C ALA A 336 -12.23 15.57 7.53
N TRP A 337 -12.70 16.02 6.36
CA TRP A 337 -14.11 16.07 6.04
C TRP A 337 -14.77 14.69 6.14
N TRP A 338 -14.21 13.65 5.52
CA TRP A 338 -14.77 12.30 5.57
C TRP A 338 -14.74 11.65 6.96
N ALA A 339 -13.80 12.06 7.82
CA ALA A 339 -13.79 11.66 9.21
C ALA A 339 -14.91 12.35 9.99
N LEU A 340 -15.07 13.67 9.85
CA LEU A 340 -16.15 14.46 10.48
C LEU A 340 -17.53 13.97 10.04
N GLU A 341 -17.74 13.86 8.73
CA GLU A 341 -19.01 13.47 8.12
C GLU A 341 -19.47 12.10 8.61
N SER A 342 -18.55 11.15 8.79
CA SER A 342 -18.89 9.82 9.33
C SER A 342 -19.47 9.84 10.75
N LYS A 343 -19.35 10.97 11.47
CA LYS A 343 -19.93 11.20 12.80
C LYS A 343 -21.24 11.99 12.74
N ALA A 344 -21.47 12.74 11.67
CA ALA A 344 -22.61 13.66 11.57
C ALA A 344 -23.97 12.94 11.58
N GLU A 345 -24.05 11.72 11.04
CA GLU A 345 -25.32 10.97 11.03
C GLU A 345 -25.64 10.32 12.39
N LYS A 346 -24.66 9.69 13.04
CA LYS A 346 -24.88 8.82 14.20
C LYS A 346 -24.55 9.46 15.55
N GLU A 347 -23.69 10.48 15.56
CA GLU A 347 -23.15 11.09 16.77
C GLU A 347 -23.30 12.63 16.74
N ARG A 348 -24.39 13.11 16.11
CA ARG A 348 -24.65 14.53 15.82
C ARG A 348 -24.45 15.47 17.02
N GLU A 349 -24.88 15.06 18.22
CA GLU A 349 -24.80 15.90 19.41
C GLU A 349 -23.35 16.18 19.80
N SER A 350 -22.46 15.21 19.60
CA SER A 350 -21.02 15.39 19.81
C SER A 350 -20.39 16.27 18.74
N VAL A 351 -20.94 16.30 17.52
CA VAL A 351 -20.44 17.14 16.42
C VAL A 351 -20.79 18.62 16.62
N PHE A 352 -21.96 18.90 17.21
CA PHE A 352 -22.41 20.28 17.47
C PHE A 352 -21.92 20.86 18.80
N ALA A 353 -21.42 20.02 19.71
CA ALA A 353 -20.82 20.43 20.99
C ALA A 353 -19.37 20.85 20.80
#